data_AF-A0A1G9LL06-F1
#
_entry.id   AF-A0A1G9LL06-F1
#
_cell.length_a   1.000
_cell.length_b   1.000
_cell.length_c   1.000
_cell.angle_alpha   90.00
_cell.angle_beta   90.00
_cell.angle_gamma   90.00
#
_symmetry.space_group_name_H-M   'P 1'
#
loop_
_entity.id
_entity.type
_entity.pdbx_description
1 polymer ?
#
loop_
_entity_poly.entity_id
_entity_poly.type
_entity_poly.pdbx_seq_one_letter_code
_entity_poly.pdbx_strand_id
1 'polypeptide(L)'
;MIPIIQIQNGDIPIARGYAVSMIVRSFKGRRDVEVHLFRPEWSSNEENEISWDNIFGPPAMLDAVPNAEKDRKIVMESFTLDERNQVIDYLKEHYSSRLDSINSNPMQFPIPSGLPALCSMDEGKDLGLIKFEKVPHFNLPFTLRGFYNLSAHRPLVETREED
;
A
#
# COMPACT_ATOMS: atom_id res chain seq x y z
N MET A 1 -3.85 14.07 18.60
CA MET A 1 -2.44 13.81 18.21
C MET A 1 -2.41 13.74 16.69
N ILE A 2 -1.50 14.48 16.07
CA ILE A 2 -1.36 14.57 14.61
C ILE A 2 -0.35 13.50 14.18
N PRO A 3 -0.63 12.69 13.14
CA PRO A 3 0.31 11.68 12.68
C PRO A 3 1.58 12.34 12.12
N ILE A 4 2.71 11.68 12.28
CA ILE A 4 3.96 12.07 11.62
C ILE A 4 3.81 11.77 10.12
N ILE A 5 4.07 12.77 9.27
CA ILE A 5 3.94 12.61 7.82
C ILE A 5 5.34 12.60 7.21
N GLN A 6 5.70 11.50 6.56
CA GLN A 6 6.98 11.34 5.85
C GLN A 6 6.69 11.16 4.36
N ILE A 7 6.92 12.21 3.57
CA ILE A 7 6.73 12.17 2.12
C ILE A 7 8.08 12.34 1.45
N GLN A 8 8.45 11.37 0.62
CA GLN A 8 9.55 11.50 -0.31
C GLN A 8 8.98 11.76 -1.71
N ASN A 9 9.50 12.78 -2.37
CA ASN A 9 9.31 12.96 -3.80
C ASN A 9 10.56 12.39 -4.49
N GLY A 10 10.37 11.67 -5.58
CA GLY A 10 11.46 11.14 -6.39
C GLY A 10 11.16 11.32 -7.86
N ASP A 11 12.22 11.41 -8.65
CA ASP A 11 12.11 11.32 -10.09
C ASP A 11 11.83 9.86 -10.46
N ILE A 12 10.62 9.59 -10.91
CA ILE A 12 10.18 8.26 -11.34
C ILE A 12 9.89 8.29 -12.84
N PRO A 13 10.19 7.22 -13.59
CA PRO A 13 10.10 7.22 -15.05
C PRO A 13 8.66 7.26 -15.58
N ILE A 14 7.66 7.11 -14.71
CA ILE A 14 6.23 7.03 -15.05
C ILE A 14 5.40 7.82 -14.04
N ALA A 15 4.20 8.26 -14.44
CA ALA A 15 3.33 9.08 -13.60
C ALA A 15 2.81 8.37 -12.34
N ARG A 16 2.82 7.03 -12.35
CA ARG A 16 2.34 6.16 -11.28
C ARG A 16 3.51 5.39 -10.68
N GLY A 17 3.71 5.51 -9.38
CA GLY A 17 4.88 4.91 -8.75
C GLY A 17 5.07 5.29 -7.29
N TYR A 18 4.08 5.93 -6.67
CA TYR A 18 4.16 6.33 -5.28
C TYR A 18 3.49 5.29 -4.40
N ALA A 19 4.29 4.62 -3.57
CA ALA A 19 3.79 3.75 -2.52
C ALA A 19 3.36 4.61 -1.32
N VAL A 20 2.25 4.23 -0.68
CA VAL A 20 1.77 4.86 0.55
C VAL A 20 1.53 3.77 1.59
N SER A 21 2.05 3.97 2.80
CA SER A 21 1.71 3.16 3.96
C SER A 21 1.33 4.06 5.14
N MET A 22 0.62 3.49 6.11
CA MET A 22 0.28 4.18 7.35
C MET A 22 0.50 3.24 8.54
N ILE A 23 0.85 3.81 9.68
CA ILE A 23 0.94 3.08 10.94
C ILE A 23 -0.29 3.39 11.78
N VAL A 24 -1.08 2.36 12.10
CA VAL A 24 -2.25 2.44 12.97
C VAL A 24 -1.83 2.07 14.39
N ARG A 25 -2.02 2.97 15.37
CA ARG A 25 -1.52 2.78 16.75
C ARG A 25 -2.00 1.47 17.38
N SER A 26 -3.27 1.15 17.17
CA SER A 26 -3.92 -0.04 17.71
C SER A 26 -4.92 -0.58 16.69
N PHE A 27 -4.70 -1.81 16.22
CA PHE A 27 -5.58 -2.45 15.25
C PHE A 27 -5.66 -3.96 15.51
N LYS A 28 -6.88 -4.50 15.63
CA LYS A 28 -7.17 -5.94 15.84
C LYS A 28 -6.27 -6.63 16.89
N GLY A 29 -6.08 -6.01 18.05
CA GLY A 29 -5.28 -6.63 19.13
C GLY A 29 -3.76 -6.53 18.94
N ARG A 30 -3.28 -5.78 17.95
CA ARG A 30 -1.86 -5.47 17.71
C ARG A 30 -1.60 -3.96 17.82
N ARG A 31 -0.37 -3.60 18.21
CA ARG A 31 0.12 -2.20 18.23
C ARG A 31 0.99 -1.93 17.01
N ASP A 32 1.03 -0.66 16.61
CA ASP A 32 1.91 -0.15 15.55
C ASP A 32 1.75 -0.94 14.24
N VAL A 33 0.51 -1.17 13.83
CA VAL A 33 0.19 -1.99 12.65
C VAL A 33 0.42 -1.18 11.39
N GLU A 34 1.33 -1.67 10.54
CA GLU A 34 1.57 -1.09 9.23
C GLU A 34 0.50 -1.57 8.25
N VAL A 35 -0.06 -0.62 7.51
CA VAL A 35 -1.04 -0.86 6.47
C VAL A 35 -0.50 -0.27 5.17
N HIS A 36 -0.25 -1.12 4.18
CA HIS A 36 0.12 -0.71 2.84
C HIS A 36 -1.12 -0.39 2.02
N LEU A 37 -1.20 0.84 1.52
CA LEU A 37 -2.33 1.31 0.77
C LEU A 37 -2.11 1.07 -0.72
N PHE A 38 -3.17 0.68 -1.40
CA PHE A 38 -3.13 0.38 -2.81
C PHE A 38 -4.49 0.61 -3.47
N ARG A 39 -4.44 0.82 -4.78
CA ARG A 39 -5.60 0.93 -5.64
C ARG A 39 -5.91 -0.45 -6.24
N PRO A 40 -7.03 -1.11 -5.87
CA PRO A 40 -7.30 -2.47 -6.32
C PRO A 40 -7.80 -2.56 -7.77
N GLU A 41 -8.25 -1.44 -8.33
CA GLU A 41 -8.99 -1.40 -9.60
C GLU A 41 -8.57 -0.19 -10.43
N TRP A 42 -8.34 -0.41 -11.72
CA TRP A 42 -8.01 0.62 -12.70
C TRP A 42 -8.68 0.34 -14.03
N SER A 43 -8.82 1.37 -14.86
CA SER A 43 -9.33 1.21 -16.21
C SER A 43 -8.25 0.69 -17.15
N SER A 44 -8.64 -0.05 -18.18
CA SER A 44 -7.69 -0.51 -19.21
C SER A 44 -7.03 0.65 -19.96
N ASN A 45 -7.67 1.82 -20.03
CA ASN A 45 -7.09 3.01 -20.64
C ASN A 45 -5.85 3.49 -19.88
N GLU A 46 -5.91 3.52 -18.54
CA GLU A 46 -4.77 3.92 -17.71
C GLU A 46 -3.57 2.98 -17.91
N GLU A 47 -3.82 1.68 -18.06
CA GLU A 47 -2.74 0.70 -18.30
C GLU A 47 -2.08 0.87 -19.68
N ASN A 48 -2.87 1.28 -20.68
CA ASN A 48 -2.40 1.50 -22.05
C ASN A 48 -1.61 2.80 -22.23
N GLU A 49 -1.81 3.78 -21.34
CA GLU A 49 -1.07 5.05 -21.35
C GLU A 49 0.37 4.91 -20.80
N ILE A 50 0.67 3.81 -20.10
CA ILE A 50 2.00 3.58 -19.50
C ILE A 50 2.96 2.98 -20.52
N SER A 51 4.13 3.60 -20.65
CA SER A 51 5.28 2.98 -21.30
C SER A 51 5.90 1.95 -20.36
N TRP A 52 5.76 0.67 -20.69
CA TRP A 52 6.26 -0.45 -19.88
C TRP A 52 7.75 -0.75 -20.11
N ASP A 53 8.44 0.04 -20.92
CA ASP A 53 9.85 -0.14 -21.26
C ASP A 53 10.75 0.19 -20.04
N ASN A 54 11.65 -0.74 -19.69
CA ASN A 54 12.59 -0.62 -18.55
C ASN A 54 11.94 -0.40 -17.17
N ILE A 55 10.65 -0.70 -17.01
CA ILE A 55 9.96 -0.58 -15.72
C ILE A 55 10.32 -1.72 -14.78
N PHE A 56 10.51 -2.93 -15.31
CA PHE A 56 10.80 -4.12 -14.54
C PHE A 56 12.23 -4.60 -14.74
N GLY A 57 12.83 -5.06 -13.65
CA GLY A 57 14.20 -5.55 -13.58
C GLY A 57 14.27 -7.06 -13.36
N PRO A 58 15.43 -7.56 -12.90
CA PRO A 58 15.62 -8.96 -12.58
C PRO A 58 14.57 -9.46 -11.57
N PRO A 59 14.26 -10.77 -11.57
CA PRO A 59 13.32 -11.33 -10.62
C PRO A 59 13.76 -11.14 -9.17
N ALA A 60 12.81 -10.89 -8.28
CA ALA A 60 13.08 -10.71 -6.85
C ALA A 60 13.62 -11.99 -6.17
N MET A 61 13.29 -13.16 -6.71
CA MET A 61 13.72 -14.47 -6.23
C MET A 61 14.16 -15.33 -7.41
N LEU A 62 15.13 -16.24 -7.19
CA LEU A 62 15.62 -17.15 -8.25
C LEU A 62 14.50 -18.00 -8.86
N ASP A 63 13.49 -18.37 -8.07
CA ASP A 63 12.38 -19.22 -8.50
C ASP A 63 11.16 -18.41 -9.00
N ALA A 64 11.24 -17.08 -9.00
CA ALA A 64 10.14 -16.25 -9.43
C ALA A 64 10.03 -16.29 -10.96
N VAL A 65 8.86 -16.72 -11.45
CA VAL A 65 8.55 -16.73 -12.88
C VAL A 65 8.09 -15.32 -13.29
N PRO A 66 8.83 -14.61 -14.16
CA PRO A 66 8.42 -13.29 -14.64
C PRO A 66 7.07 -13.41 -15.35
N ASN A 67 6.14 -12.54 -15.00
CA ASN A 67 4.84 -12.49 -15.64
C ASN A 67 4.45 -11.03 -15.79
N ALA A 68 4.58 -10.51 -17.00
CA ALA A 68 4.35 -9.10 -17.30
C ALA A 68 2.97 -8.63 -16.84
N GLU A 69 1.91 -9.43 -17.00
CA GLU A 69 0.56 -9.05 -16.56
C GLU A 69 0.47 -8.94 -15.04
N LYS A 70 1.13 -9.85 -14.30
CA LYS A 70 1.17 -9.79 -12.83
C LYS A 70 2.05 -8.66 -12.33
N ASP A 71 3.19 -8.45 -12.97
CA ASP A 71 4.16 -7.42 -12.60
C ASP A 71 3.57 -6.02 -12.80
N ARG A 72 2.85 -5.79 -13.91
CA ARG A 72 2.11 -4.54 -14.18
C ARG A 72 1.16 -4.15 -13.07
N LYS A 73 0.52 -5.12 -12.39
CA LYS A 73 -0.40 -4.85 -11.28
C LYS A 73 0.28 -4.10 -10.14
N ILE A 74 1.56 -4.35 -9.87
CA ILE A 74 2.34 -3.67 -8.81
C ILE A 74 2.42 -2.16 -9.10
N VAL A 75 2.66 -1.82 -10.37
CA VAL A 75 2.67 -0.42 -10.80
C VAL A 75 1.26 0.14 -10.73
N MET A 76 0.28 -0.56 -11.29
CA MET A 76 -1.10 -0.08 -11.38
C MET A 76 -1.79 0.12 -10.03
N GLU A 77 -1.42 -0.66 -9.02
CA GLU A 77 -1.97 -0.52 -7.67
C GLU A 77 -1.29 0.60 -6.85
N SER A 78 -0.13 1.10 -7.29
CA SER A 78 0.52 2.27 -6.70
C SER A 78 -0.16 3.57 -7.13
N PHE A 79 0.17 4.71 -6.52
CA PHE A 79 -0.51 5.97 -6.78
C PHE A 79 0.26 6.88 -7.75
N THR A 80 -0.46 7.77 -8.43
CA THR A 80 0.13 8.98 -9.01
C THR A 80 0.43 10.01 -7.92
N LEU A 81 1.16 11.07 -8.27
CA LEU A 81 1.49 12.15 -7.34
C LEU A 81 0.21 12.80 -6.76
N ASP A 82 -0.77 13.07 -7.61
CA ASP A 82 -2.04 13.69 -7.21
C ASP A 82 -2.91 12.74 -6.40
N GLU A 83 -3.00 11.47 -6.80
CA GLU A 83 -3.72 10.45 -6.04
C GLU A 83 -3.10 10.27 -4.64
N ARG A 84 -1.77 10.20 -4.55
CA ARG A 84 -1.03 10.12 -3.29
C ARG A 84 -1.40 11.28 -2.36
N ASN A 85 -1.36 12.51 -2.86
CA ASN A 85 -1.68 13.68 -2.05
C ASN A 85 -3.13 13.63 -1.55
N GLN A 86 -4.08 13.22 -2.40
CA GLN A 86 -5.48 13.02 -2.02
C GLN A 86 -5.63 11.95 -0.93
N VAL A 87 -4.94 10.81 -1.04
CA VAL A 87 -4.93 9.76 0.00
C VAL A 87 -4.41 10.31 1.31
N ILE A 88 -3.30 11.05 1.30
CA ILE A 88 -2.70 11.60 2.52
C ILE A 88 -3.66 12.58 3.20
N ASP A 89 -4.29 13.48 2.44
CA ASP A 89 -5.24 14.43 2.99
C ASP A 89 -6.50 13.76 3.54
N TYR A 90 -7.05 12.77 2.82
CA TYR A 90 -8.13 11.91 3.31
C TYR A 90 -7.79 11.24 4.65
N LEU A 91 -6.59 10.67 4.78
CA LEU A 91 -6.16 10.02 6.01
C LEU A 91 -5.99 11.00 7.18
N LYS A 92 -5.48 12.21 6.90
CA LYS A 92 -5.33 13.26 7.91
C LYS A 92 -6.70 13.73 8.42
N GLU A 93 -7.63 13.97 7.51
CA GLU A 93 -8.96 14.48 7.85
C GLU A 93 -9.76 13.45 8.66
N HIS A 94 -9.79 12.20 8.21
CA HIS A 94 -10.71 11.20 8.76
C HIS A 94 -10.09 10.28 9.82
N TYR A 95 -8.77 10.11 9.84
CA TYR A 95 -8.11 9.08 10.66
C TYR A 95 -6.94 9.56 11.51
N SER A 96 -6.57 10.85 11.49
CA SER A 96 -5.42 11.40 12.25
C SER A 96 -5.39 11.01 13.74
N SER A 97 -6.55 10.88 14.38
CA SER A 97 -6.63 10.48 15.79
C SER A 97 -6.12 9.06 16.07
N ARG A 98 -6.20 8.16 15.07
CA ARG A 98 -5.86 6.73 15.17
C ARG A 98 -4.49 6.38 14.56
N LEU A 99 -3.98 7.25 13.69
CA LEU A 99 -2.71 7.03 12.99
C LEU A 99 -1.53 7.57 13.79
N ASP A 100 -0.43 6.82 13.78
CA ASP A 100 0.85 7.26 14.31
C ASP A 100 1.67 7.98 13.24
N SER A 101 1.74 7.41 12.04
CA SER A 101 2.42 8.01 10.91
C SER A 101 1.76 7.65 9.57
N ILE A 102 2.06 8.46 8.56
CA ILE A 102 1.74 8.23 7.16
C ILE A 102 3.04 8.40 6.38
N ASN A 103 3.41 7.36 5.64
CA ASN A 103 4.63 7.29 4.85
C ASN A 103 4.26 7.25 3.38
N SER A 104 4.95 8.02 2.55
CA SER A 104 4.89 7.84 1.12
C SER A 104 6.27 7.97 0.49
N ASN A 105 6.61 7.00 -0.33
CA ASN A 105 7.89 6.92 -1.01
C ASN A 105 7.69 6.59 -2.48
N PRO A 106 8.49 7.16 -3.38
CA PRO A 106 8.58 6.69 -4.75
C PRO A 106 9.12 5.25 -4.74
N MET A 107 8.56 4.39 -5.58
CA MET A 107 9.12 3.06 -5.82
C MET A 107 10.49 3.17 -6.46
N GLN A 108 11.34 2.17 -6.18
CA GLN A 108 12.65 2.08 -6.81
C GLN A 108 12.52 1.38 -8.14
N PHE A 109 12.86 2.08 -9.22
CA PHE A 109 12.89 1.54 -10.57
C PHE A 109 14.32 1.13 -10.96
N PRO A 110 14.50 0.04 -11.72
CA PRO A 110 13.46 -0.87 -12.19
C PRO A 110 12.92 -1.77 -11.06
N ILE A 111 11.61 -2.01 -11.06
CA ILE A 111 10.93 -2.82 -10.04
C ILE A 111 11.31 -4.30 -10.25
N PRO A 112 11.71 -5.04 -9.21
CA PRO A 112 11.97 -6.48 -9.36
C PRO A 112 10.76 -7.23 -9.89
N SER A 113 10.95 -8.08 -10.90
CA SER A 113 9.87 -8.89 -11.46
C SER A 113 9.50 -10.08 -10.56
N GLY A 114 8.30 -10.62 -10.73
CA GLY A 114 7.81 -11.79 -10.01
C GLY A 114 7.40 -11.51 -8.56
N LEU A 115 7.23 -10.25 -8.18
CA LEU A 115 6.65 -9.87 -6.90
C LEU A 115 5.11 -10.03 -6.94
N PRO A 116 4.49 -10.49 -5.85
CA PRO A 116 3.04 -10.54 -5.77
C PRO A 116 2.45 -9.13 -5.54
N ALA A 117 1.52 -8.73 -6.40
CA ALA A 117 0.75 -7.50 -6.21
C ALA A 117 -0.20 -7.63 -5.01
N LEU A 118 -0.36 -6.55 -4.22
CA LEU A 118 -1.23 -6.50 -3.04
C LEU A 118 -2.69 -6.79 -3.38
N CYS A 119 -3.16 -6.35 -4.54
CA CYS A 119 -4.52 -6.63 -5.02
C CYS A 119 -4.78 -8.12 -5.29
N SER A 120 -3.74 -8.93 -5.43
CA SER A 120 -3.83 -10.38 -5.66
C SER A 120 -3.58 -11.21 -4.39
N MET A 121 -3.41 -10.57 -3.24
CA MET A 121 -3.23 -11.26 -1.95
C MET A 121 -4.55 -11.76 -1.39
N ASP A 122 -4.56 -13.00 -0.91
CA ASP A 122 -5.70 -13.59 -0.22
C ASP A 122 -5.73 -13.19 1.26
N GLU A 123 -6.93 -12.91 1.78
CA GLU A 123 -7.14 -12.69 3.21
C GLU A 123 -6.96 -14.02 3.97
N GLY A 124 -6.18 -13.97 5.06
CA GLY A 124 -5.84 -15.13 5.87
C GLY A 124 -6.14 -14.90 7.35
N LYS A 125 -5.53 -15.72 8.21
CA LYS A 125 -5.65 -15.56 9.67
C LYS A 125 -5.07 -14.23 10.15
N ASP A 126 -3.87 -13.91 9.67
CA ASP A 126 -3.12 -12.72 10.07
C ASP A 126 -3.05 -11.66 8.97
N LEU A 127 -3.20 -12.06 7.71
CA LEU A 127 -3.29 -11.17 6.55
C LEU A 127 -4.72 -10.69 6.36
N GLY A 128 -4.92 -9.40 6.11
CA GLY A 128 -6.26 -8.92 5.80
C GLY A 128 -6.29 -7.60 5.04
N LEU A 129 -7.50 -7.26 4.59
CA LEU A 129 -7.74 -6.06 3.80
C LEU A 129 -8.68 -5.09 4.52
N ILE A 130 -8.35 -3.80 4.44
CA ILE A 130 -9.23 -2.69 4.79
C ILE A 130 -9.83 -2.19 3.49
N LYS A 131 -11.17 -2.19 3.41
CA LYS A 131 -11.93 -1.72 2.25
C LYS A 131 -12.46 -0.33 2.58
N PHE A 132 -11.67 0.72 2.30
CA PHE A 132 -12.03 2.09 2.65
C PHE A 132 -13.28 2.56 1.91
N GLU A 133 -13.52 2.01 0.71
CA GLU A 133 -14.70 2.26 -0.10
C GLU A 133 -16.02 1.85 0.60
N LYS A 134 -15.94 1.01 1.65
CA LYS A 134 -17.10 0.58 2.44
C LYS A 134 -17.29 1.39 3.72
N VAL A 135 -16.37 2.30 4.04
CA VAL A 135 -16.42 3.09 5.27
C VAL A 135 -17.26 4.35 5.04
N PRO A 136 -18.08 4.78 6.02
CA PRO A 136 -18.79 6.06 5.94
C PRO A 136 -17.84 7.22 5.65
N HIS A 137 -18.29 8.20 4.87
CA HIS A 137 -17.53 9.40 4.48
C HIS A 137 -16.32 9.15 3.56
N PHE A 138 -16.25 8.00 2.87
CA PHE A 138 -15.30 7.83 1.77
C PHE A 138 -15.62 8.79 0.62
N ASN A 139 -14.65 9.63 0.25
CA ASN A 139 -14.83 10.72 -0.74
C ASN A 139 -13.72 10.80 -1.79
N LEU A 140 -12.82 9.81 -1.86
CA LEU A 140 -11.80 9.75 -2.90
C LEU A 140 -12.43 9.37 -4.25
N PRO A 141 -11.90 9.89 -5.38
CA PRO A 141 -12.44 9.61 -6.72
C PRO A 141 -12.04 8.23 -7.27
N PHE A 142 -11.36 7.40 -6.47
CA PHE A 142 -10.93 6.05 -6.81
C PHE A 142 -11.05 5.12 -5.61
N THR A 143 -11.11 3.82 -5.86
CA THR A 143 -11.14 2.78 -4.81
C THR A 143 -9.80 2.75 -4.07
N LEU A 144 -9.86 2.69 -2.74
CA LEU A 144 -8.70 2.60 -1.86
C LEU A 144 -8.83 1.38 -0.96
N ARG A 145 -7.80 0.53 -0.94
CA ARG A 145 -7.68 -0.58 0.01
C ARG A 145 -6.38 -0.50 0.78
N GLY A 146 -6.38 -1.12 1.96
CA GLY A 146 -5.20 -1.24 2.80
C GLY A 146 -4.91 -2.71 3.12
N PHE A 147 -3.70 -3.18 2.87
CA PHE A 147 -3.23 -4.51 3.24
C PHE A 147 -2.42 -4.44 4.53
N TYR A 148 -2.66 -5.36 5.46
CA TYR A 148 -1.90 -5.48 6.71
C TYR A 148 -1.57 -6.93 7.02
N ASN A 149 -0.48 -7.13 7.75
CA ASN A 149 -0.07 -8.42 8.27
C ASN A 149 0.07 -8.38 9.81
N LEU A 150 -0.93 -8.89 10.53
CA LEU A 150 -0.92 -8.88 12.00
C LEU A 150 0.22 -9.72 12.62
N SER A 151 0.74 -10.73 11.91
CA SER A 151 1.82 -11.58 12.42
C SER A 151 3.15 -10.83 12.49
N ALA A 152 3.29 -9.74 11.73
CA ALA A 152 4.47 -8.89 11.73
C ALA A 152 4.51 -7.88 12.89
N HIS A 153 3.41 -7.77 13.66
CA HIS A 153 3.25 -6.71 14.68
C HIS A 153 3.09 -7.25 16.10
N ARG A 154 3.50 -6.44 17.08
CA ARG A 154 3.48 -6.83 18.49
C ARG A 154 2.04 -6.88 19.05
N PRO A 155 1.73 -7.85 19.92
CA PRO A 155 0.45 -7.89 20.64
C PRO A 155 0.19 -6.62 21.45
N LEU A 156 -1.10 -6.25 21.58
CA LEU A 156 -1.55 -5.16 22.44
C LEU A 156 -1.40 -5.47 23.93
N VAL A 157 -1.41 -6.75 24.30
CA VAL A 157 -1.20 -7.21 25.67
C VAL A 157 -0.01 -8.16 25.61
N GLU A 158 1.07 -7.84 26.32
CA GLU A 158 2.07 -8.85 26.65
C GLU A 158 1.32 -9.92 27.42
N THR A 159 1.12 -11.08 26.82
CA THR A 159 0.76 -12.27 27.59
C THR A 159 1.94 -12.47 28.51
N ARG A 160 1.81 -12.06 29.77
CA ARG A 160 2.67 -12.60 30.81
C ARG A 160 2.42 -14.10 30.76
N GLU A 161 3.37 -14.85 30.24
CA GLU A 161 3.49 -16.26 30.60
C GLU A 161 3.81 -16.24 32.10
N GLU A 162 2.76 -16.27 32.91
CA GLU A 162 2.84 -16.59 34.33
C GLU A 162 2.84 -18.13 34.43
N ASP A 163 3.98 -18.60 34.98
CA ASP A 163 4.34 -19.93 35.51
C ASP A 163 4.64 -21.11 34.54
#